data_AF-A0A814V4N3-F1
#
_entry.id   AF-A0A814V4N3-F1
#
_cell.length_a   1.000
_cell.length_b   1.000
_cell.length_c   1.000
_cell.angle_alpha   90.00
_cell.angle_beta   90.00
_cell.angle_gamma   90.00
#
_symmetry.space_group_name_H-M   'P 1'
#
loop_
_entity.id
_entity.type
_entity.pdbx_description
1 polymer ?
#
loop_
_entity_poly.entity_id
_entity_poly.type
_entity_poly.pdbx_seq_one_letter_code
_entity_poly.pdbx_strand_id
1 'polypeptide(L)'
;MSTDNALPSASSLHQHACLTLNQSDCLRLIRFPTTIISVVRQTILSSWHRGLQNEKEYGGAYEFKLNGNPWHGQGSEAVESRV
;
A
#
# COMPACT_ATOMS: atom_id res chain seq x y z
N MET A 1 46.22 17.67 -17.96
CA MET A 1 45.69 16.79 -16.89
C MET A 1 44.39 17.40 -16.44
N SER A 2 43.29 16.99 -17.07
CA SER A 2 41.95 17.53 -16.82
C SER A 2 41.39 16.88 -15.56
N THR A 3 40.98 17.70 -14.60
CA THR A 3 40.24 17.26 -13.41
C THR A 3 38.79 16.99 -13.81
N ASP A 4 38.44 15.71 -13.95
CA ASP A 4 37.05 15.28 -14.04
C ASP A 4 36.41 15.42 -12.65
N ASN A 5 35.76 16.57 -12.45
CA ASN A 5 34.99 16.85 -11.26
C ASN A 5 33.66 16.08 -11.39
N ALA A 6 33.68 14.80 -11.03
CA ALA A 6 32.49 13.97 -10.94
C ALA A 6 31.46 14.69 -10.04
N LEU A 7 30.36 15.15 -10.66
CA LEU A 7 29.21 15.70 -9.95
C LEU A 7 28.75 14.68 -8.90
N PRO A 8 28.49 15.08 -7.65
CA PRO A 8 27.83 14.19 -6.72
C PRO A 8 26.48 13.81 -7.35
N SER A 9 26.29 12.51 -7.63
CA SER A 9 25.00 11.90 -7.99
C SER A 9 24.09 11.96 -6.77
N ALA A 10 23.74 13.17 -6.36
CA ALA A 10 22.99 13.48 -5.17
C ALA A 10 21.66 14.07 -5.59
N SER A 11 20.79 13.18 -6.03
CA SER A 11 19.41 13.33 -5.61
C SER A 11 18.97 12.02 -5.00
N SER A 12 19.28 11.84 -3.71
CA SER A 12 18.33 11.15 -2.84
C SER A 12 17.07 12.03 -2.78
N LEU A 13 16.36 12.09 -3.90
CA LEU A 13 15.00 12.59 -3.97
C LEU A 13 14.26 11.74 -2.97
N HIS A 14 13.83 12.36 -1.87
CA HIS A 14 13.11 11.68 -0.81
C HIS A 14 12.01 10.82 -1.43
N GLN A 15 12.19 9.50 -1.37
CA GLN A 15 11.27 8.56 -1.97
C GLN A 15 10.11 8.38 -1.00
N HIS A 16 9.12 9.25 -1.11
CA HIS A 16 7.90 9.12 -0.34
C HIS A 16 6.98 8.07 -0.98
N ALA A 17 6.44 7.20 -0.13
CA ALA A 17 5.36 6.28 -0.44
C ALA A 17 4.18 6.59 0.51
N CYS A 18 2.95 6.45 0.02
CA CYS A 18 1.75 6.80 0.78
C CYS A 18 0.73 5.67 0.72
N LEU A 19 0.27 5.23 1.88
CA LEU A 19 -0.77 4.22 2.05
C LEU A 19 -2.01 4.91 2.61
N THR A 20 -3.15 4.73 1.96
CA THR A 20 -4.41 5.34 2.38
C THR A 20 -5.52 4.32 2.50
N LEU A 21 -6.31 4.43 3.56
CA LEU A 21 -7.58 3.71 3.73
C LEU A 21 -8.68 4.56 3.12
N ASN A 22 -9.42 4.02 2.16
CA ASN A 22 -10.40 4.75 1.38
C ASN A 22 -11.75 4.05 1.42
N GLN A 23 -12.83 4.84 1.44
CA GLN A 23 -14.20 4.33 1.56
C GLN A 23 -14.35 3.40 2.77
N SER A 24 -15.09 2.29 2.64
CA SER A 24 -15.29 1.31 3.70
C SER A 24 -14.38 0.08 3.59
N ASP A 25 -13.79 -0.16 2.41
CA ASP A 25 -13.20 -1.45 2.06
C ASP A 25 -11.97 -1.37 1.13
N CYS A 26 -11.42 -0.19 0.87
CA CYS A 26 -10.37 -0.02 -0.13
C CYS A 26 -9.05 0.45 0.52
N LEU A 27 -7.94 -0.18 0.15
CA LEU A 27 -6.58 0.18 0.55
C LEU A 27 -5.81 0.60 -0.69
N ARG A 28 -5.20 1.78 -0.68
CA ARG A 28 -4.45 2.31 -1.83
C ARG A 28 -2.99 2.55 -1.46
N LEU A 29 -2.09 2.11 -2.34
CA LEU A 29 -0.64 2.22 -2.24
C LEU A 29 -0.12 3.11 -3.36
N ILE A 30 0.49 4.23 -3.01
CA ILE A 30 1.00 5.22 -3.95
C ILE A 30 2.52 5.22 -3.87
N ARG A 31 3.20 5.07 -5.03
CA ARG A 31 4.67 5.07 -5.16
C ARG A 31 5.38 3.97 -4.36
N PHE A 32 4.73 2.82 -4.16
CA PHE A 32 5.37 1.65 -3.58
C PHE A 32 6.04 0.78 -4.66
N PRO A 33 7.21 0.18 -4.37
CA PRO A 33 7.79 -0.83 -5.24
C PRO A 33 6.92 -2.10 -5.23
N THR A 34 6.93 -2.83 -6.34
CA THR A 34 6.13 -4.06 -6.54
C THR A 34 6.35 -5.12 -5.46
N THR A 35 7.59 -5.25 -4.96
CA THR A 35 7.90 -6.15 -3.84
C THR A 35 7.08 -5.84 -2.59
N ILE A 36 6.91 -4.56 -2.24
CA ILE A 36 6.11 -4.16 -1.07
C ILE A 36 4.62 -4.33 -1.35
N ILE A 37 4.16 -4.08 -2.58
CA ILE A 37 2.77 -4.39 -2.98
C ILE A 37 2.46 -5.87 -2.76
N SER A 38 3.36 -6.78 -3.16
CA SER A 38 3.21 -8.22 -2.93
C SER A 38 3.20 -8.60 -1.45
N VAL A 39 4.06 -7.96 -0.63
CA VAL A 39 4.06 -8.16 0.82
C VAL A 39 2.73 -7.71 1.42
N VAL A 40 2.24 -6.52 1.08
CA VAL A 40 0.95 -6.00 1.57
C VAL A 40 -0.20 -6.92 1.17
N ARG A 41 -0.21 -7.41 -0.08
CA ARG A 41 -1.19 -8.40 -0.54
C ARG A 41 -1.20 -9.64 0.35
N GLN A 42 -0.02 -10.20 0.61
CA GLN A 42 0.11 -11.40 1.44
C GLN A 42 -0.35 -11.13 2.88
N THR A 43 0.00 -9.97 3.44
CA THR A 43 -0.45 -9.53 4.77
C THR A 43 -1.98 -9.42 4.85
N ILE A 44 -2.63 -8.85 3.83
CA ILE A 44 -4.10 -8.79 3.78
C ILE A 44 -4.68 -10.20 3.79
N LEU A 45 -4.18 -11.11 2.96
CA LEU A 45 -4.68 -12.48 2.89
C LEU A 45 -4.43 -13.28 4.18
N SER A 46 -3.37 -12.98 4.94
CA SER A 46 -3.12 -13.63 6.23
C SER A 46 -3.91 -13.06 7.38
N SER A 47 -4.18 -11.75 7.36
CA SER A 47 -4.77 -11.02 8.50
C SER A 47 -6.26 -10.73 8.33
N TRP A 48 -6.78 -10.76 7.11
CA TRP A 48 -8.19 -10.51 6.81
C TRP A 48 -8.86 -11.77 6.27
N HIS A 49 -9.61 -12.46 7.12
CA HIS A 49 -10.21 -13.77 6.81
C HIS A 49 -11.16 -13.74 5.61
N ARG A 50 -11.80 -12.59 5.30
CA ARG A 50 -12.67 -12.45 4.13
C ARG A 50 -11.88 -12.29 2.82
N GLY A 51 -10.58 -12.00 2.90
CA GLY A 51 -9.70 -11.84 1.75
C GLY A 51 -10.00 -10.63 0.86
N LEU A 52 -9.45 -10.66 -0.36
CA LEU A 52 -9.57 -9.60 -1.35
C LEU A 52 -10.77 -9.81 -2.27
N GLN A 53 -11.53 -8.73 -2.50
CA GLN A 53 -12.55 -8.66 -3.53
C GLN A 53 -11.93 -8.39 -4.91
N ASN A 54 -10.97 -7.47 -4.97
CA ASN A 54 -10.32 -7.09 -6.22
C ASN A 54 -8.97 -6.41 -5.95
N GLU A 55 -8.10 -6.40 -6.96
CA GLU A 55 -6.85 -5.64 -6.95
C GLU A 55 -6.59 -5.05 -8.33
N LYS A 56 -6.16 -3.78 -8.39
CA LYS A 56 -5.90 -3.11 -9.67
C LYS A 56 -4.92 -1.96 -9.52
N GLU A 57 -4.23 -1.66 -10.61
CA GLU A 57 -3.50 -0.41 -10.74
C GLU A 57 -4.43 0.68 -11.30
N TYR A 58 -4.49 1.83 -10.64
CA TYR A 58 -5.32 2.96 -11.04
C TYR A 58 -4.63 4.29 -10.68
N GLY A 59 -4.41 5.16 -11.67
CA GLY A 59 -3.90 6.51 -11.44
C GLY A 59 -2.50 6.58 -10.82
N GLY A 60 -1.61 5.62 -11.13
CA GLY A 60 -0.27 5.53 -10.54
C GLY A 60 -0.25 5.03 -9.09
N ALA A 61 -1.36 4.44 -8.65
CA ALA A 61 -1.49 3.78 -7.36
C ALA A 61 -1.98 2.35 -7.54
N TYR A 62 -1.63 1.49 -6.59
CA TYR A 62 -2.14 0.12 -6.52
C TYR A 62 -3.27 0.06 -5.48
N GLU A 63 -4.42 -0.43 -5.88
CA GLU A 63 -5.61 -0.52 -5.05
C GLU A 63 -5.93 -1.97 -4.73
N PHE A 64 -6.14 -2.24 -3.44
CA PHE A 64 -6.71 -3.47 -2.92
C PHE A 64 -8.12 -3.18 -2.42
N LYS A 65 -9.11 -3.86 -2.98
CA LYS A 65 -10.47 -3.87 -2.47
C LYS A 65 -10.67 -5.12 -1.64
N LEU A 66 -11.00 -4.95 -0.37
CA LEU A 66 -11.20 -6.03 0.60
C LEU A 66 -12.66 -6.46 0.61
N ASN A 67 -12.94 -7.72 0.90
CA ASN A 67 -14.32 -8.16 1.12
C ASN A 67 -14.83 -7.67 2.48
N GLY A 68 -16.07 -7.19 2.57
CA GLY A 68 -16.63 -6.63 3.80
C GLY A 68 -16.26 -5.15 3.98
N ASN A 69 -16.29 -4.64 5.21
CA ASN A 69 -16.01 -3.23 5.50
C ASN A 69 -14.99 -3.07 6.64
N PRO A 70 -13.72 -3.48 6.45
CA PRO A 70 -12.69 -3.46 7.50
C PRO A 70 -12.45 -2.08 8.10
N TRP A 71 -12.77 -0.98 7.39
CA TRP A 71 -12.56 0.38 7.88
C TRP A 71 -13.77 0.95 8.64
N HIS A 72 -14.92 0.26 8.64
CA HIS A 72 -16.09 0.64 9.43
C HIS A 72 -16.06 -0.09 10.78
N GLY A 73 -15.60 0.60 11.82
CA GLY A 73 -15.53 0.09 13.19
C GLY A 73 -16.86 -0.04 13.94
N GLN A 74 -17.99 -0.34 13.27
CA GLN A 74 -19.27 -0.60 13.95
C GLN A 74 -19.80 -2.00 13.60
N GLY A 75 -19.80 -2.89 14.58
CA GLY A 75 -20.25 -4.28 14.48
C GLY A 75 -19.12 -5.26 14.81
N SER A 76 -19.43 -6.56 14.86
CA SER A 76 -18.51 -7.66 15.21
C SER A 76 -17.18 -7.69 14.42
N GLU A 77 -17.08 -6.94 13.33
CA GLU A 77 -15.89 -6.76 12.49
C GLU A 77 -14.86 -5.74 13.06
N ALA A 78 -15.26 -4.91 14.03
CA ALA A 78 -14.36 -3.97 14.71
C ALA A 78 -13.37 -4.65 15.68
N VAL A 79 -13.66 -5.89 16.09
CA VAL A 79 -12.83 -6.67 17.01
C VAL A 79 -11.61 -7.24 16.28
N GLU A 80 -11.76 -7.65 15.02
CA GLU A 80 -10.68 -8.23 14.22
C GLU A 80 -9.68 -7.21 13.67
N SER A 81 -10.03 -5.92 13.64
CA SER A 81 -9.11 -4.86 13.21
C SER A 81 -8.06 -4.49 14.28
N ARG A 82 -8.09 -5.12 15.47
CA ARG A 82 -7.24 -4.75 16.62
C ARG A 82 -6.11 -5.74 16.94
N VAL A 83 -5.93 -6.81 16.15
CA VAL A 83 -4.92 -7.86 16.41
C VAL A 83 -3.71 -7.76 15.51
#